data_AF-M8A476-F1
#
_entry.id   AF-M8A476-F1
#
_cell.length_a   1.000
_cell.length_b   1.000
_cell.length_c   1.000
_cell.angle_alpha   90.00
_cell.angle_beta   90.00
_cell.angle_gamma   90.00
#
_symmetry.space_group_name_H-M   'P 1'
#
loop_
_entity.id
_entity.type
_entity.pdbx_description
1 polymer ?
#
loop_
_entity_poly.entity_id
_entity_poly.type
_entity_poly.pdbx_seq_one_letter_code
_entity_poly.pdbx_strand_id
1 'polypeptide(L)' 'MRSVEANRTGEYGVHWKFSNSAFFRNGEVGDWKQHITAEMAQRIDGIMDGSPIVVVFCNLLKNPQKHLVK' A
#
# COMPACT_ATOMS: atom_id res chain seq x y z
N MET A 1 -0.74 -10.90 4.22
CA MET A 1 -0.15 -11.63 3.05
C MET A 1 0.99 -12.57 3.41
N ARG A 2 1.71 -12.37 4.53
CA ARG A 2 2.71 -13.32 5.07
C ARG A 2 2.15 -14.67 5.56
N SER A 3 0.87 -14.97 5.47
CA SER A 3 0.32 -16.18 6.11
C SER A 3 0.32 -17.43 5.21
N VAL A 4 0.67 -17.30 3.93
CA VAL A 4 0.59 -18.42 2.97
C VAL A 4 1.99 -18.74 2.47
N GLU A 5 2.43 -19.98 2.69
CA GLU A 5 3.76 -20.48 2.34
C GLU A 5 4.03 -20.38 0.83
N ALA A 6 3.00 -20.60 0.00
CA ALA A 6 3.05 -20.41 -1.44
C ALA A 6 3.53 -19.01 -1.88
N ASN A 7 3.39 -17.97 -1.06
CA ASN A 7 3.85 -16.62 -1.39
C ASN A 7 5.33 -16.38 -1.02
N ARG A 8 5.97 -17.31 -0.30
CA ARG A 8 7.37 -17.19 0.12
C ARG A 8 8.31 -18.07 -0.70
N THR A 9 7.84 -19.23 -1.15
CA THR A 9 8.66 -20.25 -1.79
C THR A 9 8.13 -20.60 -3.17
N GLY A 10 9.02 -20.80 -4.13
CA GLY A 10 8.69 -21.15 -5.51
C GLY A 10 9.47 -20.32 -6.52
N GLU A 11 9.54 -20.85 -7.75
CA GLU A 11 10.09 -20.17 -8.91
C GLU A 11 9.07 -20.22 -10.04
N TYR A 12 8.82 -19.08 -10.68
CA TYR A 12 7.91 -18.97 -11.82
C TYR A 12 8.66 -18.55 -13.09
N GLY A 13 8.28 -19.17 -14.22
CA GLY A 13 8.74 -18.80 -15.56
C GLY A 13 9.33 -19.99 -16.35
N VAL A 14 9.10 -19.97 -17.67
CA VAL A 14 9.51 -21.05 -18.59
C VAL A 14 10.94 -20.85 -19.09
N HIS A 15 11.31 -19.62 -19.44
CA HIS A 15 12.63 -19.27 -19.97
C HIS A 15 13.53 -18.57 -18.94
N TRP A 16 12.93 -17.81 -18.02
CA TRP A 16 13.61 -17.11 -16.94
C TRP A 16 12.88 -17.40 -15.65
N LYS A 17 13.59 -17.93 -14.66
CA LYS A 17 13.01 -18.25 -13.37
C LYS A 17 13.10 -17.06 -12.44
N PHE A 18 11.95 -16.64 -11.92
CA PHE A 18 11.86 -15.62 -10.88
C PHE A 18 11.39 -16.26 -9.59
N SER A 19 12.12 -16.02 -8.51
CA SER A 19 11.67 -16.44 -7.18
C SER A 19 10.43 -15.66 -6.77
N ASN A 20 9.57 -16.27 -5.94
CA ASN A 20 8.36 -15.62 -5.45
C ASN A 20 8.65 -14.32 -4.69
N SER A 21 9.82 -14.22 -4.05
CA SER A 21 10.28 -13.00 -3.40
C SER A 21 10.41 -11.79 -4.32
N ALA A 22 10.54 -11.99 -5.64
CA ALA A 22 10.56 -10.89 -6.60
C ALA A 22 9.19 -10.21 -6.75
N PHE A 23 8.10 -10.93 -6.50
CA PHE A 23 6.72 -10.43 -6.63
C PHE A 23 6.15 -9.90 -5.31
N PHE A 24 6.55 -10.48 -4.19
CA PHE A 24 5.97 -10.17 -2.88
C PHE A 24 6.96 -9.43 -1.97
N ARG A 25 6.61 -8.19 -1.59
CA ARG A 25 7.33 -7.41 -0.56
C ARG A 25 6.86 -7.77 0.85
N ASN A 26 7.60 -7.30 1.87
CA ASN A 26 7.31 -7.53 3.29
C ASN A 26 5.91 -7.06 3.73
N GLY A 27 5.32 -6.12 3.00
CA GLY A 27 3.94 -5.67 3.19
C GLY A 27 3.74 -4.91 4.49
N GLU A 28 4.74 -4.14 4.92
CA GLU A 28 4.68 -3.34 6.13
C GLU A 28 4.11 -1.96 5.82
N VAL A 29 3.12 -1.55 6.62
CA VAL A 29 2.47 -0.25 6.45
C VAL A 29 3.51 0.84 6.69
N GLY A 30 3.72 1.70 5.69
CA GLY A 30 4.69 2.80 5.76
C GLY A 30 6.08 2.49 5.16
N ASP A 31 6.33 1.27 4.68
CA ASP A 31 7.57 0.87 3.98
C ASP A 31 7.90 1.78 2.79
N TRP A 32 6.87 2.29 2.11
CA TRP A 32 7.04 3.24 1.00
C TRP A 32 7.82 4.51 1.37
N LYS A 33 7.83 4.92 2.64
CA LYS A 33 8.57 6.10 3.12
C LYS A 33 10.08 5.94 2.99
N GLN A 34 10.59 4.72 2.97
CA GLN A 34 12.02 4.42 2.78
C GLN A 34 12.42 4.41 1.31
N HIS A 35 11.44 4.34 0.40
CA HIS A 35 11.66 4.20 -1.04
C HIS A 35 11.24 5.42 -1.86
N ILE A 36 10.59 6.41 -1.24
CA ILE A 36 10.05 7.60 -1.89
C ILE A 36 10.44 8.83 -1.06
N THR A 37 10.86 9.92 -1.71
CA THR A 37 11.18 11.17 -1.02
C THR A 37 9.90 11.87 -0.54
N ALA A 38 10.03 12.73 0.48
CA ALA A 38 8.89 13.48 1.01
C ALA A 38 8.17 14.33 -0.05
N GLU A 39 8.92 14.90 -1.01
CA GLU A 39 8.36 15.68 -2.12
C GLU A 39 7.47 14.82 -3.03
N MET A 40 7.94 13.62 -3.41
CA MET A 40 7.17 12.70 -4.24
C MET A 40 5.89 12.22 -3.53
N ALA A 41 5.98 11.99 -2.23
CA ALA A 41 4.82 11.65 -1.40
C ALA A 41 3.77 12.77 -1.43
N GLN A 42 4.19 14.03 -1.24
CA GLN A 42 3.30 15.19 -1.30
C GLN A 42 2.63 15.36 -2.67
N ARG A 43 3.33 15.05 -3.76
CA ARG A 43 2.75 15.07 -5.11
C ARG A 43 1.68 14.00 -5.28
N ILE A 44 1.90 12.80 -4.75
CA ILE A 44 0.91 11.71 -4.78
C ILE A 44 -0.30 12.09 -3.92
N ASP A 45 -0.08 12.65 -2.73
CA ASP A 45 -1.14 13.14 -1.85
C ASP A 45 -1.99 14.22 -2.56
N GLY A 46 -1.37 15.17 -3.26
CA GLY A 46 -2.09 16.19 -4.04
C GLY A 46 -2.93 15.62 -5.20
N ILE A 47 -2.45 14.57 -5.89
CA ILE A 47 -3.23 13.87 -6.92
C ILE A 47 -4.41 13.11 -6.29
N MET A 48 -4.16 12.49 -5.14
CA MET A 48 -5.13 11.68 -4.41
C MET A 48 -6.23 12.53 -3.76
N ASP A 49 -5.88 13.70 -3.23
CA ASP A 49 -6.81 14.67 -2.67
C ASP A 49 -7.68 15.34 -3.75
N GLY A 50 -7.23 15.34 -5.02
CA GLY A 50 -8.05 15.71 -6.17
C GLY A 50 -9.16 14.70 -6.49
N SER A 51 -9.10 13.48 -5.93
CA SER A 51 -10.11 12.42 -6.13
C SER A 51 -11.14 12.42 -4.99
N PRO A 52 -12.43 12.71 -5.28
CA PRO A 52 -13.49 12.80 -4.26
C PRO A 52 -13.62 11.55 -3.38
N ILE A 53 -13.40 10.37 -3.97
CA ILE A 53 -13.48 9.07 -3.28
C ILE A 53 -12.41 8.94 -2.18
N VAL A 54 -11.20 9.44 -2.42
CA VAL A 54 -10.09 9.23 -1.48
C VAL A 54 -10.08 10.29 -0.39
N VAL A 55 -10.52 11.52 -0.68
CA VAL A 55 -10.76 12.55 0.35
C VAL A 55 -11.83 12.10 1.33
N VAL A 56 -12.95 11.54 0.84
CA VAL A 56 -14.02 11.03 1.71
C VAL A 56 -13.51 9.89 2.58
N PHE A 57 -12.77 8.93 2.02
CA PHE A 57 -12.22 7.81 2.78
C PHE A 57 -11.15 8.26 3.79
N CYS A 58 -10.22 9.13 3.41
CA CYS A 58 -9.22 9.70 4.32
C CYS A 58 -9.86 10.54 5.44
N ASN A 59 -10.91 11.32 5.16
CA ASN A 59 -11.63 12.08 6.18
C ASN A 59 -12.41 11.20 7.15
N LEU A 60 -12.95 10.07 6.67
CA LEU A 60 -13.62 9.05 7.50
C LEU A 60 -12.61 8.32 8.40
N LEU A 61 -11.43 7.97 7.89
CA LEU A 61 -10.38 7.32 8.68
C LEU A 61 -9.69 8.26 9.68
N LYS A 62 -9.51 9.55 9.32
CA LYS A 62 -8.92 10.55 10.22
C LYS A 62 -9.86 10.97 11.35
N ASN A 63 -11.13 10.57 11.33
CA ASN A 63 -12.10 10.93 12.35
C ASN A 63 -13.23 9.90 12.52
N PRO A 64 -12.91 8.74 13.10
CA PRO A 64 -13.90 7.69 13.34
C PRO A 64 -14.97 8.08 14.37
N GLN A 65 -14.76 9.15 15.15
CA GLN A 65 -15.61 9.53 16.30
C GLN A 65 -16.70 10.56 15.99
N LYS A 66 -16.76 11.21 14.80
CA LYS A 66 -17.80 12.24 14.54
C LYS A 66 -19.19 11.67 14.23
N HIS A 67 -19.31 10.36 14.03
CA HIS A 67 -20.58 9.70 13.72
C HIS A 67 -21.15 8.90 14.90
N LEU A 68 -20.51 8.96 16.08
CA LEU A 68 -20.96 8.30 17.31
C LEU A 68 -21.64 9.25 18.31
N VAL A 69 -21.96 10.48 17.90
CA VAL A 69 -22.79 11.40 18.71
C VAL A 69 -24.05 11.75 17.94
N LYS A 70 -25.03 10.86 18.01
CA LYS A 70 -26.35 11.07 18.63
C LYS A 70 -27.06 9.73 18.78
#